data_AF-A0A183K4R6-F1
#
_entry.id   AF-A0A183K4R6-F1
#
_cell.length_a   1.000
_cell.length_b   1.000
_cell.length_c   1.000
_cell.angle_alpha   90.00
_cell.angle_beta   90.00
_cell.angle_gamma   90.00
#
_symmetry.space_group_name_H-M   'P 1'
#
loop_
_entity.id
_entity.type
_entity.pdbx_description
1 polymer ?
#
loop_
_entity_poly.entity_id
_entity_poly.type
_entity_poly.pdbx_seq_one_letter_code
_entity_poly.pdbx_strand_id
1 'polypeptide(L)'
;MVNPIRMEIDLTTQVAEAANIDRNLVSRVIPMFENGYTVPFIARYRKETDPFKSKGPRTLAGRAKAVNLEPIALDILHSNKCVDMYGLAPPEAKKTFTSKTALEDAVSHIIADIFAKDLDIIRKAEELCSKYSATLVTARKSKRGKKGEQSSGGSLPNTMSIDFDENENADYAECVQNSHSFMNDTINNFKKDDLVTFKNYLNFSRPVTSILAHQVLAINRANERGVITVKIHLSPQVQHNCATFVSQKYFPTTNRIHWDFVMSAFNDAWKRLIDPHLVRSIRTKLTTSAQDASLEVFSENLRRLLMTAPLRIPVLSSDSTVKNDNDIGMISSASGAPGDRLPVIGLDPGWRNGCKWAACDPHGNVLSTGILWPPHTLSAIPPKKLSMQNEPMSNNGLGALTAAMQRHQ
;
A
#
# COMPACT_ATOMS: atom_id res chain seq x y z
N MET A 1 24.32 -35.05 57.77
CA MET A 1 24.45 -34.19 56.58
C MET A 1 23.51 -34.73 55.52
N VAL A 2 22.41 -34.04 55.24
CA VAL A 2 21.41 -34.44 54.23
C VAL A 2 21.61 -33.54 53.02
N ASN A 3 22.00 -34.12 51.88
CA ASN A 3 22.10 -33.41 50.61
C ASN A 3 20.69 -33.05 50.11
N PRO A 4 20.41 -31.79 49.73
CA PRO A 4 19.12 -31.42 49.18
C PRO A 4 18.98 -31.99 47.77
N ILE A 5 17.94 -32.78 47.56
CA ILE A 5 17.52 -33.30 46.26
C ILE A 5 17.02 -32.10 45.44
N ARG A 6 17.83 -31.60 44.51
CA ARG A 6 17.35 -30.68 43.47
C ARG A 6 16.51 -31.50 42.50
N MET A 7 15.20 -31.30 42.51
CA MET A 7 14.34 -31.76 41.42
C MET A 7 14.61 -30.86 40.20
N GLU A 8 15.38 -31.35 39.23
CA GLU A 8 15.44 -30.74 37.90
C GLU A 8 14.08 -30.94 37.22
N ILE A 9 13.33 -29.85 37.08
CA ILE A 9 12.06 -29.85 36.37
C ILE A 9 12.39 -29.88 34.88
N ASP A 10 12.01 -30.96 34.18
CA ASP A 10 12.17 -31.08 32.73
C ASP A 10 11.14 -30.22 31.99
N LEU A 11 11.49 -28.94 31.82
CA LEU A 11 10.74 -27.93 31.09
C LEU A 11 10.39 -28.36 29.66
N THR A 12 11.19 -29.21 29.02
CA THR A 12 10.95 -29.65 27.64
C THR A 12 9.68 -30.49 27.52
N THR A 13 9.43 -31.36 28.50
CA THR A 13 8.29 -32.27 28.49
C THR A 13 7.00 -31.54 28.82
N GLN A 14 7.02 -30.67 29.83
CA GLN A 14 5.83 -29.92 30.23
C GLN A 14 5.33 -28.97 29.14
N VAL A 15 6.26 -28.28 28.45
CA VAL A 15 5.89 -27.36 27.37
C VAL A 15 5.41 -28.12 26.13
N ALA A 16 6.01 -29.28 25.81
CA ALA A 16 5.56 -30.13 24.70
C ALA A 16 4.14 -30.66 24.91
N GLU A 17 3.82 -31.12 26.13
CA GLU A 17 2.49 -31.62 26.50
C GLU A 17 1.45 -30.49 26.54
N ALA A 18 1.77 -29.34 27.14
CA ALA A 18 0.84 -28.21 27.23
C ALA A 18 0.53 -27.59 25.86
N ALA A 19 1.51 -27.55 24.95
CA ALA A 19 1.34 -26.97 23.62
C ALA A 19 0.91 -27.98 22.54
N ASN A 20 0.91 -29.29 22.84
CA ASN A 20 0.70 -30.38 21.89
C ASN A 20 1.64 -30.29 20.66
N ILE A 21 2.94 -30.09 20.93
CA ILE A 21 4.00 -29.92 19.92
C ILE A 21 5.10 -30.96 20.17
N ASP A 22 5.78 -31.40 19.11
CA ASP A 22 6.90 -32.36 19.20
C ASP A 22 8.00 -31.87 20.17
N ARG A 23 8.41 -32.76 21.08
CA ARG A 23 9.44 -32.51 22.11
C ARG A 23 10.77 -32.07 21.50
N ASN A 24 11.09 -32.56 20.31
CA ASN A 24 12.30 -32.16 19.57
C ASN A 24 12.28 -30.69 19.13
N LEU A 25 11.11 -30.09 18.98
CA LEU A 25 10.94 -28.69 18.60
C LEU A 25 11.13 -27.81 19.83
N VAL A 26 10.51 -28.20 20.94
CA VAL A 26 10.60 -27.51 22.23
C VAL A 26 12.05 -27.50 22.77
N SER A 27 12.76 -28.63 22.69
CA SER A 27 14.16 -28.74 23.14
C SER A 27 15.14 -27.85 22.37
N ARG A 28 14.81 -27.45 21.14
CA ARG A 28 15.63 -26.53 20.33
C ARG A 28 15.32 -25.07 20.62
N VAL A 29 14.07 -24.75 20.99
CA VAL A 29 13.61 -23.37 21.20
C VAL A 29 13.96 -22.86 22.60
N ILE A 30 13.92 -23.71 23.63
CA ILE A 30 14.23 -23.32 25.02
C ILE A 30 15.64 -22.68 25.16
N PRO A 31 16.73 -23.29 24.63
CA PRO A 31 18.05 -22.68 24.70
C PRO A 31 18.14 -21.33 23.96
N MET A 32 17.25 -21.05 23.01
CA MET A 32 17.25 -19.77 22.28
C MET A 32 16.71 -18.63 23.14
N PHE A 33 15.72 -18.93 23.99
CA PHE A 33 15.27 -17.97 24.99
C PHE A 33 16.33 -17.74 26.06
N GLU A 34 17.05 -18.78 26.48
CA GLU A 34 18.16 -18.66 27.44
C GLU A 34 19.32 -17.83 26.88
N ASN A 35 19.59 -17.93 25.58
CA ASN A 35 20.58 -17.11 24.88
C ASN A 35 20.09 -15.68 24.52
N GLY A 36 18.90 -15.28 24.99
CA GLY A 36 18.39 -13.92 24.86
C GLY A 36 17.78 -13.55 23.51
N TYR A 37 17.45 -14.53 22.65
CA TYR A 37 16.79 -14.25 21.37
C TYR A 37 15.31 -13.90 21.56
N THR A 38 14.83 -12.89 20.81
CA THR A 38 13.43 -12.44 20.90
C THR A 38 12.50 -13.33 20.06
N VAL A 39 11.23 -13.44 20.48
CA VAL A 39 10.20 -14.22 19.75
C VAL A 39 10.12 -13.84 18.25
N PRO A 40 10.13 -12.54 17.85
CA PRO A 40 10.11 -12.17 16.43
C PRO A 40 11.38 -12.59 15.69
N PHE A 41 12.54 -12.59 16.34
CA PHE A 41 13.81 -13.02 15.76
C PHE A 41 13.81 -14.53 15.49
N ILE A 42 13.40 -15.34 16.47
CA ILE A 42 13.28 -16.80 16.35
C ILE A 42 12.29 -17.16 15.23
N ALA A 43 11.13 -16.51 15.19
CA ALA A 43 10.09 -16.75 14.18
C ALA A 43 10.49 -16.32 12.76
N ARG A 44 11.36 -15.31 12.62
CA ARG A 44 11.76 -14.75 11.32
C ARG A 44 13.00 -15.42 10.73
N TYR A 45 13.99 -15.76 11.54
CA TYR A 45 15.30 -16.25 11.06
C TYR A 45 15.48 -17.77 11.13
N ARG A 46 14.58 -18.51 11.80
CA ARG A 46 14.70 -19.98 11.87
C ARG A 46 13.55 -20.79 11.30
N LYS A 47 12.56 -20.13 10.68
CA LYS A 47 11.63 -20.77 9.73
C LYS A 47 12.35 -21.41 8.52
N GLU A 48 13.61 -21.05 8.28
CA GLU A 48 14.46 -21.60 7.22
C GLU A 48 15.26 -22.85 7.64
N THR A 49 15.43 -23.12 8.94
CA THR A 49 16.17 -24.30 9.47
C THR A 49 15.25 -25.31 10.16
N ASP A 50 13.97 -25.16 9.88
CA ASP A 50 12.89 -25.98 10.36
C ASP A 50 12.93 -27.35 9.62
N PRO A 51 12.91 -28.51 10.33
CA PRO A 51 12.71 -29.85 9.73
C PRO A 51 11.24 -30.04 9.30
N PHE A 52 10.56 -28.94 9.00
CA PHE A 52 9.24 -28.94 8.42
C PHE A 52 9.45 -29.44 7.01
N LYS A 53 9.14 -30.73 6.79
CA LYS A 53 9.09 -31.45 5.50
C LYS A 53 9.70 -30.59 4.41
N SER A 54 10.95 -30.85 3.99
CA SER A 54 11.48 -30.22 2.79
C SER A 54 10.40 -30.38 1.74
N LYS A 55 9.64 -29.32 1.48
CA LYS A 55 8.55 -29.38 0.52
C LYS A 55 9.38 -29.52 -0.74
N GLY A 56 9.47 -30.76 -1.24
CA GLY A 56 10.17 -31.06 -2.48
C GLY A 56 9.76 -29.99 -3.49
N PRO A 57 10.66 -29.62 -4.41
CA PRO A 57 10.58 -28.38 -5.19
C PRO A 57 9.13 -27.99 -5.48
N ARG A 58 8.71 -26.84 -4.92
CA ARG A 58 7.28 -26.43 -4.91
C ARG A 58 6.69 -26.33 -6.32
N THR A 59 7.52 -26.16 -7.32
CA THR A 59 7.13 -25.99 -8.73
C THR A 59 7.39 -27.27 -9.52
N LEU A 60 6.56 -27.52 -10.54
CA LEU A 60 6.73 -28.65 -11.46
C LEU A 60 8.10 -28.60 -12.15
N ALA A 61 8.54 -27.42 -12.57
CA ALA A 61 9.87 -27.19 -13.14
C ALA A 61 11.00 -27.57 -12.18
N GLY A 62 10.89 -27.23 -10.89
CA GLY A 62 11.88 -27.62 -9.89
C GLY A 62 11.94 -29.13 -9.68
N ARG A 63 10.79 -29.82 -9.69
CA ARG A 63 10.73 -31.29 -9.66
C ARG A 63 11.35 -31.89 -10.90
N ALA A 64 11.07 -31.34 -12.08
CA ALA A 64 11.60 -31.81 -13.34
C ALA A 64 13.14 -31.64 -13.42
N LYS A 65 13.66 -30.51 -12.94
CA LYS A 65 15.12 -30.27 -12.81
C LYS A 65 15.78 -31.23 -11.84
N ALA A 66 15.13 -31.54 -10.71
CA ALA A 66 15.65 -32.50 -9.73
C ALA A 66 15.80 -33.92 -10.30
N VAL A 67 15.07 -34.24 -11.37
CA VAL A 67 15.14 -35.53 -12.06
C VAL A 67 15.94 -35.42 -13.39
N ASN A 68 16.78 -34.40 -13.53
CA ASN A 68 17.70 -34.20 -14.64
C ASN A 68 17.05 -34.12 -16.03
N LEU A 69 15.85 -33.54 -16.15
CA LEU A 69 15.20 -33.26 -17.44
C LEU A 69 15.67 -31.96 -18.11
N GLU A 70 16.53 -31.19 -17.44
CA GLU A 70 17.03 -29.88 -17.93
C GLU A 70 17.88 -29.97 -19.21
N PRO A 71 18.82 -30.92 -19.37
CA PRO A 71 19.55 -31.10 -20.62
C PRO A 71 18.65 -31.31 -21.84
N ILE A 72 17.55 -32.07 -21.68
CA ILE A 72 16.58 -32.32 -22.76
C ILE A 72 15.90 -31.01 -23.19
N ALA A 73 15.55 -30.15 -22.24
CA ALA A 73 14.97 -28.84 -22.53
C ALA A 73 15.96 -27.91 -23.27
N LEU A 74 17.23 -27.95 -22.89
CA LEU A 74 18.29 -27.18 -23.56
C LEU A 74 18.57 -27.71 -24.97
N ASP A 75 18.58 -29.02 -25.15
CA ASP A 75 18.73 -29.65 -26.47
C ASP A 75 17.57 -29.26 -27.40
N ILE A 76 16.34 -29.17 -26.89
CA ILE A 76 15.19 -28.71 -27.68
C ILE A 76 15.37 -27.26 -28.15
N LEU A 77 15.89 -26.36 -27.31
CA LEU A 77 16.04 -24.94 -27.62
C LEU A 77 17.25 -24.62 -28.52
N HIS A 78 18.35 -25.33 -28.31
CA HIS A 78 19.65 -24.96 -28.91
C HIS A 78 20.19 -26.00 -29.90
N SER A 79 19.68 -27.23 -29.89
CA SER A 79 20.07 -28.23 -30.88
C SER A 79 19.05 -28.24 -32.02
N ASN A 80 19.52 -28.03 -33.24
CA ASN A 80 18.70 -28.17 -34.46
C ASN A 80 18.33 -29.66 -34.75
N LYS A 81 18.46 -30.53 -33.74
CA LYS A 81 18.22 -31.97 -33.86
C LYS A 81 16.78 -32.28 -33.44
N CYS A 82 16.22 -33.33 -34.04
CA CYS A 82 14.98 -33.89 -33.55
C CYS A 82 15.26 -34.67 -32.26
N VAL A 83 14.85 -34.13 -31.12
CA VAL A 83 14.99 -34.77 -29.81
C VAL A 83 13.76 -35.63 -29.50
N ASP A 84 13.96 -36.92 -29.21
CA ASP A 84 12.91 -37.77 -28.63
C ASP A 84 12.92 -37.63 -27.11
N MET A 85 11.91 -36.93 -26.58
CA MET A 85 11.77 -36.64 -25.15
C MET A 85 11.63 -37.91 -24.31
N TYR A 86 11.03 -38.98 -24.85
CA TYR A 86 10.80 -40.24 -24.14
C TYR A 86 12.01 -41.16 -24.15
N GLY A 87 12.67 -41.25 -25.30
CA GLY A 87 13.88 -42.04 -25.49
C GLY A 87 15.03 -41.55 -24.61
N LEU A 88 15.24 -40.24 -24.56
CA LEU A 88 16.38 -39.62 -23.87
C LEU A 88 16.15 -39.40 -22.36
N ALA A 89 14.93 -39.58 -21.86
CA ALA A 89 14.60 -39.35 -20.46
C ALA A 89 15.28 -40.37 -19.51
N PRO A 90 15.91 -39.91 -18.41
CA PRO A 90 16.55 -40.78 -17.43
C PRO A 90 15.53 -41.71 -16.76
N PRO A 91 15.96 -42.89 -16.25
CA PRO A 91 15.05 -43.87 -15.65
C PRO A 91 14.33 -43.32 -14.40
N GLU A 92 14.93 -42.36 -13.70
CA GLU A 92 14.32 -41.65 -12.58
C GLU A 92 13.14 -40.75 -13.02
N ALA A 93 13.22 -40.14 -14.21
CA ALA A 93 12.16 -39.30 -14.75
C ALA A 93 10.96 -40.14 -15.14
N LYS A 94 11.20 -41.31 -15.73
CA LYS A 94 10.15 -42.28 -16.12
C LYS A 94 9.40 -42.83 -14.90
N LYS A 95 10.07 -42.97 -13.75
CA LYS A 95 9.43 -43.35 -12.48
C LYS A 95 8.58 -42.23 -11.89
N THR A 96 9.03 -40.98 -12.04
CA THR A 96 8.36 -39.81 -11.45
C THR A 96 7.18 -39.33 -12.30
N PHE A 97 7.31 -39.40 -13.61
CA PHE A 97 6.31 -39.02 -14.61
C PHE A 97 5.93 -40.26 -15.42
N THR A 98 4.87 -40.93 -15.00
CA THR A 98 4.41 -42.20 -15.60
C THR A 98 3.75 -42.03 -16.97
N SER A 99 3.16 -40.86 -17.26
CA SER A 99 2.47 -40.55 -18.51
C SER A 99 3.33 -39.73 -19.48
N LYS A 100 3.11 -39.94 -20.78
CA LYS A 100 3.82 -39.21 -21.84
C LYS A 100 3.60 -37.70 -21.82
N THR A 101 2.34 -37.34 -21.67
CA THR A 101 1.92 -35.95 -21.52
C THR A 101 2.52 -35.30 -20.28
N ALA A 102 2.64 -36.02 -19.16
CA ALA A 102 3.18 -35.47 -17.92
C ALA A 102 4.68 -35.15 -18.01
N LEU A 103 5.42 -35.94 -18.79
CA LEU A 103 6.84 -35.67 -19.06
C LEU A 103 7.00 -34.46 -19.99
N GLU A 104 6.20 -34.38 -21.04
CA GLU A 104 6.16 -33.23 -21.96
C GLU A 104 5.81 -31.93 -21.21
N ASP A 105 4.80 -31.97 -20.33
CA ASP A 105 4.45 -30.85 -19.45
C ASP A 105 5.62 -30.46 -18.53
N ALA A 106 6.30 -31.44 -17.94
CA ALA A 106 7.45 -31.19 -17.08
C ALA A 106 8.60 -30.47 -17.83
N VAL A 107 8.89 -30.89 -19.06
CA VAL A 107 9.89 -30.25 -19.94
C VAL A 107 9.42 -28.85 -20.36
N SER A 108 8.15 -28.69 -20.73
CA SER A 108 7.55 -27.39 -21.08
C SER A 108 7.68 -26.38 -19.93
N HIS A 109 7.44 -26.82 -18.70
CA HIS A 109 7.62 -25.99 -17.51
C HIS A 109 9.08 -25.59 -17.26
N ILE A 110 10.07 -26.42 -17.62
CA ILE A 110 11.49 -26.05 -17.57
C ILE A 110 11.78 -24.96 -18.61
N ILE A 111 11.32 -25.13 -19.84
CA ILE A 111 11.50 -24.13 -20.91
C ILE A 111 10.84 -22.80 -20.51
N ALA A 112 9.65 -22.86 -19.93
CA ALA A 112 8.96 -21.68 -19.43
C ALA A 112 9.75 -20.95 -18.33
N ASP A 113 10.37 -21.70 -17.40
CA ASP A 113 11.26 -21.15 -16.37
C ASP A 113 12.55 -20.56 -16.97
N ILE A 114 13.06 -21.09 -18.10
CA ILE A 114 14.19 -20.52 -18.83
C ILE A 114 13.81 -19.17 -19.44
N PHE A 115 12.68 -19.10 -20.16
CA PHE A 115 12.21 -17.85 -20.76
C PHE A 115 11.91 -16.77 -19.72
N ALA A 116 11.32 -17.13 -18.59
CA ALA A 116 11.03 -16.19 -17.52
C ALA A 116 12.30 -15.66 -16.80
N LYS A 117 13.46 -16.30 -16.98
CA LYS A 117 14.75 -15.86 -16.44
C LYS A 117 15.65 -15.21 -17.48
N ASP A 118 15.30 -15.29 -18.75
CA ASP A 118 16.05 -14.66 -19.83
C ASP A 118 15.90 -13.13 -19.73
N LEU A 119 17.03 -12.48 -19.46
CA LEU A 119 17.10 -11.04 -19.27
C LEU A 119 16.73 -10.28 -20.54
N ASP A 120 16.99 -10.82 -21.72
CA ASP A 120 16.68 -10.15 -22.99
C ASP A 120 15.17 -10.11 -23.22
N ILE A 121 14.48 -11.23 -22.95
CA ILE A 121 13.03 -11.33 -23.06
C ILE A 121 12.37 -10.37 -22.07
N ILE A 122 12.84 -10.34 -20.81
CA ILE A 122 12.29 -9.45 -19.79
C ILE A 122 12.51 -7.98 -20.17
N ARG A 123 13.74 -7.59 -20.57
CA ARG A 123 14.04 -6.22 -21.00
C ARG A 123 13.19 -5.81 -22.18
N LYS A 124 13.01 -6.69 -23.17
CA LYS A 124 12.16 -6.40 -24.32
C LYS A 124 10.70 -6.23 -23.92
N ALA A 125 10.21 -7.06 -22.99
CA ALA A 125 8.86 -6.94 -22.47
C ALA A 125 8.65 -5.64 -21.69
N GLU A 126 9.62 -5.19 -20.90
CA GLU A 126 9.58 -3.90 -20.20
C GLU A 126 9.61 -2.71 -21.16
N GLU A 127 10.43 -2.77 -22.22
CA GLU A 127 10.46 -1.77 -23.29
C GLU A 127 9.07 -1.67 -23.98
N LEU A 128 8.47 -2.81 -24.31
CA LEU A 128 7.16 -2.87 -24.94
C LEU A 128 6.04 -2.36 -24.00
N CYS A 129 6.15 -2.58 -22.69
CA CYS A 129 5.23 -2.00 -21.71
C CYS A 129 5.31 -0.47 -21.63
N SER A 130 6.46 0.11 -22.01
CA SER A 130 6.63 1.57 -22.08
C SER A 130 5.99 2.14 -23.34
N LYS A 131 6.01 1.38 -24.45
CA LYS A 131 5.38 1.75 -25.73
C LYS A 131 3.86 1.55 -25.72
N TYR A 132 3.39 0.44 -25.18
CA TYR A 132 1.97 0.09 -25.08
C TYR A 132 1.54 0.18 -23.62
N SER A 133 0.84 1.27 -23.26
CA SER A 133 0.44 1.52 -21.89
C SER A 133 -0.50 0.41 -21.37
N ALA A 134 -0.14 -0.17 -20.23
CA ALA A 134 -1.03 -1.05 -19.48
C ALA A 134 -2.23 -0.28 -18.93
N THR A 135 -3.35 -0.96 -18.72
CA THR A 135 -4.57 -0.37 -18.14
C THR A 135 -4.77 -0.88 -16.73
N LEU A 136 -4.92 0.05 -15.78
CA LEU A 136 -5.29 -0.28 -14.41
C LEU A 136 -6.82 -0.27 -14.30
N VAL A 137 -7.35 -1.36 -13.77
CA VAL A 137 -8.78 -1.55 -13.53
C VAL A 137 -9.01 -1.85 -12.06
N THR A 138 -10.03 -1.24 -11.50
CA THR A 138 -10.50 -1.46 -10.15
C THR A 138 -11.94 -1.95 -10.19
N ALA A 139 -12.26 -2.84 -9.27
CA ALA A 139 -13.61 -3.33 -9.08
C ALA A 139 -13.91 -3.42 -7.59
N ARG A 140 -15.17 -3.22 -7.21
CA ARG A 140 -15.64 -3.46 -5.85
C ARG A 140 -15.35 -4.90 -5.45
N LYS A 141 -14.78 -5.09 -4.25
CA LYS A 141 -14.55 -6.43 -3.71
C LYS A 141 -15.88 -7.04 -3.29
N SER A 142 -16.44 -7.91 -4.13
CA SER A 142 -17.55 -8.78 -3.73
C SER A 142 -17.01 -9.97 -2.93
N LYS A 143 -17.73 -10.41 -1.89
CA LYS A 143 -17.43 -11.72 -1.29
C LYS A 143 -17.73 -12.78 -2.33
N ARG A 144 -16.69 -13.49 -2.76
CA ARG A 144 -16.84 -14.73 -3.52
C ARG A 144 -17.60 -15.69 -2.63
N GLY A 145 -18.89 -15.90 -2.90
CA GLY A 145 -19.63 -17.01 -2.29
C GLY A 145 -18.83 -18.28 -2.55
N LYS A 146 -18.61 -19.09 -1.51
CA LYS A 146 -18.15 -20.47 -1.70
C LYS A 146 -19.20 -21.15 -2.58
N LYS A 147 -18.98 -21.22 -3.89
CA LYS A 147 -19.64 -22.23 -4.70
C LYS A 147 -19.07 -23.55 -4.22
N GLY A 148 -19.89 -24.33 -3.51
CA GLY A 148 -19.60 -25.73 -3.28
C GLY A 148 -19.34 -26.39 -4.62
N GLU A 149 -18.24 -27.12 -4.70
CA GLU A 149 -18.02 -28.08 -5.76
C GLU A 149 -19.17 -29.08 -5.72
N GLN A 150 -19.99 -29.10 -6.76
CA GLN A 150 -20.65 -30.32 -7.17
C GLN A 150 -20.14 -30.67 -8.56
N SER A 151 -19.46 -31.80 -8.60
CA SER A 151 -19.01 -32.52 -9.77
C SER A 151 -20.19 -33.11 -10.54
N SER A 152 -20.31 -32.76 -11.81
CA SER A 152 -20.87 -33.65 -12.83
C SER A 152 -20.33 -33.24 -14.20
N GLY A 153 -19.66 -34.19 -14.87
CA GLY A 153 -18.95 -33.96 -16.12
C GLY A 153 -19.85 -33.76 -17.33
N GLY A 154 -19.24 -33.28 -18.41
CA GLY A 154 -19.84 -33.14 -19.73
C GLY A 154 -18.95 -32.29 -20.63
N SER A 155 -18.58 -32.84 -21.77
CA SER A 155 -17.55 -32.38 -22.70
C SER A 155 -17.82 -31.02 -23.38
N LEU A 156 -16.73 -30.33 -23.76
CA LEU A 156 -16.63 -29.19 -24.68
C LEU A 156 -17.21 -29.50 -26.09
N PRO A 157 -17.56 -28.48 -26.91
CA PRO A 157 -16.54 -27.84 -27.76
C PRO A 157 -16.58 -26.30 -27.87
N ASN A 158 -15.40 -25.78 -28.21
CA ASN A 158 -15.05 -24.47 -28.77
C ASN A 158 -16.13 -23.81 -29.66
N THR A 159 -16.35 -22.50 -29.45
CA THR A 159 -16.61 -21.53 -30.53
C THR A 159 -16.09 -20.14 -30.14
N MET A 160 -15.38 -19.54 -31.09
CA MET A 160 -14.93 -18.15 -31.10
C MET A 160 -16.09 -17.17 -31.33
N SER A 161 -16.09 -16.07 -30.57
CA SER A 161 -16.55 -14.70 -30.93
C SER A 161 -16.19 -13.85 -29.69
N ILE A 162 -15.27 -12.88 -29.70
CA ILE A 162 -15.30 -11.55 -30.34
C ILE A 162 -16.72 -11.04 -30.47
N ASP A 163 -17.18 -10.30 -29.46
CA ASP A 163 -18.11 -9.18 -29.62
C ASP A 163 -17.71 -8.06 -28.66
N PHE A 164 -17.36 -6.94 -29.27
CA PHE A 164 -17.26 -5.62 -28.68
C PHE A 164 -18.69 -5.11 -28.52
N ASP A 165 -19.16 -4.91 -27.28
CA ASP A 165 -20.35 -4.10 -27.04
C ASP A 165 -19.91 -2.75 -26.46
N GLU A 166 -19.75 -1.79 -27.35
CA GLU A 166 -20.00 -0.38 -27.07
C GLU A 166 -21.51 -0.24 -26.81
N ASN A 167 -21.90 0.23 -25.63
CA ASN A 167 -23.19 0.89 -25.49
C ASN A 167 -23.13 2.01 -24.45
N GLU A 168 -23.91 3.03 -24.73
CA GLU A 168 -23.71 4.43 -24.49
C GLU A 168 -24.00 4.90 -23.07
N ASN A 169 -23.49 6.10 -22.78
CA ASN A 169 -23.93 6.97 -21.70
C ASN A 169 -25.46 7.11 -21.66
N ALA A 170 -26.08 6.84 -20.50
CA ALA A 170 -27.22 7.58 -19.96
C ALA A 170 -27.47 7.15 -18.50
N ASP A 171 -28.06 8.05 -17.72
CA ASP A 171 -28.56 7.86 -16.36
C ASP A 171 -27.56 7.91 -15.20
N TYR A 172 -26.95 9.10 -15.09
CA TYR A 172 -26.86 9.76 -13.79
C TYR A 172 -28.24 10.31 -13.41
N ALA A 173 -28.92 9.66 -12.45
CA ALA A 173 -29.78 10.26 -11.40
C ALA A 173 -30.94 9.34 -11.00
N GLU A 174 -30.73 8.45 -10.02
CA GLU A 174 -31.72 8.11 -8.97
C GLU A 174 -31.18 6.99 -8.08
N CYS A 175 -30.59 7.34 -6.94
CA CYS A 175 -30.63 6.48 -5.74
C CYS A 175 -30.26 7.30 -4.50
N VAL A 176 -30.95 8.41 -4.31
CA VAL A 176 -31.22 8.97 -2.99
C VAL A 176 -32.71 8.72 -2.79
N GLN A 177 -33.10 8.16 -1.65
CA GLN A 177 -34.45 7.68 -1.30
C GLN A 177 -34.73 6.21 -1.62
N ASN A 178 -34.15 5.32 -0.81
CA ASN A 178 -34.95 4.31 -0.11
C ASN A 178 -34.13 3.75 1.05
N SER A 179 -34.19 4.50 2.16
CA SER A 179 -33.85 4.00 3.48
C SER A 179 -35.04 3.23 4.00
N HIS A 180 -34.97 1.89 4.04
CA HIS A 180 -35.57 0.99 5.05
C HIS A 180 -35.70 -0.45 4.52
N SER A 181 -34.63 -1.21 4.69
CA SER A 181 -34.69 -2.67 4.87
C SER A 181 -33.49 -3.07 5.71
N PHE A 182 -33.68 -3.02 7.03
CA PHE A 182 -32.78 -3.61 8.00
C PHE A 182 -32.82 -5.13 7.86
N MET A 183 -31.62 -5.72 7.78
CA MET A 183 -31.22 -7.13 8.03
C MET A 183 -30.43 -7.72 6.87
N ASN A 184 -29.12 -7.41 6.85
CA ASN A 184 -28.03 -8.28 6.41
C ASN A 184 -26.68 -7.66 6.84
N ASP A 185 -26.52 -7.44 8.16
CA ASP A 185 -25.40 -6.68 8.75
C ASP A 185 -24.32 -7.57 9.40
N THR A 186 -24.04 -8.75 8.84
CA THR A 186 -23.01 -9.66 9.40
C THR A 186 -21.82 -9.91 8.48
N ILE A 187 -21.71 -9.23 7.33
CA ILE A 187 -20.87 -9.74 6.23
C ILE A 187 -19.99 -8.67 5.51
N ASN A 188 -19.81 -7.44 6.01
CA ASN A 188 -18.87 -6.49 5.39
C ASN A 188 -17.74 -6.06 6.35
N ASN A 189 -16.49 -6.37 5.99
CA ASN A 189 -15.28 -6.03 6.74
C ASN A 189 -14.84 -4.55 6.61
N PHE A 190 -15.67 -3.68 6.03
CA PHE A 190 -15.35 -2.27 5.77
C PHE A 190 -16.46 -1.36 6.29
N LYS A 191 -16.07 -0.17 6.79
CA LYS A 191 -17.02 0.79 7.37
C LYS A 191 -17.87 1.41 6.26
N LYS A 192 -19.13 1.74 6.53
CA LYS A 192 -20.01 2.44 5.56
C LYS A 192 -19.36 3.73 5.02
N ASP A 193 -18.59 4.42 5.86
CA ASP A 193 -17.85 5.64 5.51
C ASP A 193 -16.75 5.42 4.44
N ASP A 194 -16.18 4.20 4.36
CA ASP A 194 -15.15 3.89 3.37
C ASP A 194 -15.72 3.86 1.95
N LEU A 195 -16.98 3.43 1.78
CA LEU A 195 -17.66 3.44 0.48
C LEU A 195 -17.86 4.86 -0.06
N VAL A 196 -18.18 5.80 0.82
CA VAL A 196 -18.33 7.22 0.45
C VAL A 196 -16.97 7.79 0.07
N THR A 197 -15.94 7.51 0.88
CA THR A 197 -14.57 8.01 0.68
C THR A 197 -13.97 7.53 -0.66
N PHE A 198 -14.22 6.28 -1.04
CA PHE A 198 -13.63 5.67 -2.25
C PHE A 198 -14.61 5.56 -3.42
N LYS A 199 -15.73 6.29 -3.41
CA LYS A 199 -16.80 6.22 -4.42
C LYS A 199 -16.27 6.30 -5.87
N ASN A 200 -15.32 7.20 -6.11
CA ASN A 200 -14.74 7.44 -7.45
C ASN A 200 -13.88 6.27 -7.97
N TYR A 201 -13.51 5.32 -7.11
CA TYR A 201 -12.59 4.22 -7.41
C TYR A 201 -13.24 2.84 -7.37
N LEU A 202 -14.58 2.76 -7.27
CA LEU A 202 -15.29 1.48 -7.25
C LEU A 202 -15.26 0.77 -8.60
N ASN A 203 -15.42 1.53 -9.69
CA ASN A 203 -15.40 1.09 -11.09
C ASN A 203 -14.47 1.99 -11.91
N PHE A 204 -13.21 2.12 -11.48
CA PHE A 204 -12.23 2.99 -12.12
C PHE A 204 -11.36 2.19 -13.09
N SER A 205 -11.22 2.68 -14.32
CA SER A 205 -10.36 2.12 -15.37
C SER A 205 -9.61 3.23 -16.07
N ARG A 206 -8.27 3.18 -16.08
CA ARG A 206 -7.43 4.17 -16.78
C ARG A 206 -6.10 3.57 -17.24
N PRO A 207 -5.52 4.07 -18.35
CA PRO A 207 -4.13 3.79 -18.72
C PRO A 207 -3.18 4.24 -17.63
N VAL A 208 -2.18 3.41 -17.33
CA VAL A 208 -1.18 3.62 -16.27
C VAL A 208 -0.46 4.96 -16.38
N THR A 209 -0.18 5.43 -17.60
CA THR A 209 0.48 6.71 -17.88
C THR A 209 -0.35 7.94 -17.49
N SER A 210 -1.67 7.78 -17.39
CA SER A 210 -2.60 8.89 -17.15
C SER A 210 -3.08 9.02 -15.70
N ILE A 211 -2.61 8.14 -14.81
CA ILE A 211 -3.07 8.06 -13.42
C ILE A 211 -2.22 9.00 -12.57
N LEU A 212 -2.89 9.85 -11.78
CA LEU A 212 -2.21 10.82 -10.93
C LEU A 212 -1.70 10.18 -9.63
N ALA A 213 -0.60 10.69 -9.07
CA ALA A 213 0.01 10.17 -7.85
C ALA A 213 -0.99 10.02 -6.68
N HIS A 214 -1.81 11.03 -6.42
CA HIS A 214 -2.82 10.97 -5.35
C HIS A 214 -3.91 9.92 -5.61
N GLN A 215 -4.23 9.62 -6.87
CA GLN A 215 -5.17 8.56 -7.24
C GLN A 215 -4.56 7.19 -6.95
N VAL A 216 -3.27 6.99 -7.27
CA VAL A 216 -2.55 5.74 -6.95
C VAL A 216 -2.58 5.48 -5.44
N LEU A 217 -2.30 6.51 -4.62
CA LEU A 217 -2.33 6.39 -3.16
C LEU A 217 -3.74 6.09 -2.63
N ALA A 218 -4.77 6.74 -3.17
CA ALA A 218 -6.15 6.48 -2.79
C ALA A 218 -6.59 5.04 -3.13
N ILE A 219 -6.23 4.56 -4.33
CA ILE A 219 -6.50 3.19 -4.79
C ILE A 219 -5.77 2.17 -3.91
N ASN A 220 -4.49 2.42 -3.58
CA ASN A 220 -3.72 1.53 -2.71
C ASN A 220 -4.33 1.43 -1.31
N ARG A 221 -4.72 2.57 -0.71
CA ARG A 221 -5.41 2.64 0.58
C ARG A 221 -6.75 1.90 0.56
N ALA A 222 -7.54 2.05 -0.51
CA ALA A 222 -8.81 1.36 -0.66
C ALA A 222 -8.64 -0.17 -0.80
N ASN A 223 -7.59 -0.62 -1.48
CA ASN A 223 -7.24 -2.03 -1.63
C ASN A 223 -6.77 -2.65 -0.30
N GLU A 224 -5.96 -1.93 0.48
CA GLU A 224 -5.52 -2.34 1.83
C GLU A 224 -6.70 -2.48 2.79
N ARG A 225 -7.68 -1.57 2.73
CA ARG A 225 -8.94 -1.67 3.48
C ARG A 225 -9.89 -2.76 2.93
N GLY A 226 -9.55 -3.39 1.81
CA GLY A 226 -10.34 -4.45 1.20
C GLY A 226 -11.66 -3.98 0.59
N VAL A 227 -11.82 -2.69 0.29
CA VAL A 227 -13.01 -2.12 -0.36
C VAL A 227 -13.03 -2.44 -1.86
N ILE A 228 -11.85 -2.35 -2.49
CA ILE A 228 -11.66 -2.61 -3.92
C ILE A 228 -10.62 -3.69 -4.15
N THR A 229 -10.66 -4.28 -5.33
CA THR A 229 -9.60 -5.12 -5.89
C THR A 229 -8.99 -4.41 -7.08
N VAL A 230 -7.66 -4.42 -7.17
CA VAL A 230 -6.94 -3.75 -8.26
C VAL A 230 -6.30 -4.81 -9.16
N LYS A 231 -6.48 -4.65 -10.48
CA LYS A 231 -5.86 -5.46 -11.52
C LYS A 231 -5.22 -4.53 -12.54
N ILE A 232 -4.10 -4.97 -13.11
CA ILE A 232 -3.45 -4.29 -14.22
C ILE A 232 -3.48 -5.27 -15.39
N HIS A 233 -4.00 -4.82 -16.52
CA HIS A 233 -4.07 -5.57 -17.75
C HIS A 233 -3.04 -5.03 -18.72
N LEU A 234 -2.12 -5.90 -19.15
CA LEU A 234 -1.17 -5.58 -20.22
C LEU A 234 -1.89 -5.62 -21.58
N SER A 235 -1.45 -4.80 -22.52
CA SER A 235 -1.97 -4.86 -23.90
C SER A 235 -1.59 -6.19 -24.55
N PRO A 236 -2.51 -6.88 -25.26
CA PRO A 236 -2.20 -8.11 -26.00
C PRO A 236 -1.03 -7.97 -26.99
N GLN A 237 -0.79 -6.75 -27.48
CA GLN A 237 0.32 -6.42 -28.36
C GLN A 237 1.70 -6.65 -27.72
N VAL A 238 1.79 -6.53 -26.38
CA VAL A 238 3.05 -6.78 -25.66
C VAL A 238 3.42 -8.25 -25.78
N GLN A 239 2.47 -9.16 -25.52
CA GLN A 239 2.69 -10.60 -25.65
C GLN A 239 3.04 -10.99 -27.08
N HIS A 240 2.29 -10.48 -28.07
CA HIS A 240 2.52 -10.79 -29.48
C HIS A 240 3.92 -10.36 -29.93
N ASN A 241 4.32 -9.13 -29.65
CA ASN A 241 5.64 -8.62 -30.04
C ASN A 241 6.78 -9.32 -29.28
N CYS A 242 6.58 -9.70 -28.02
CA CYS A 242 7.52 -10.55 -27.29
C CYS A 242 7.64 -11.94 -27.91
N ALA A 243 6.53 -12.55 -28.35
CA ALA A 243 6.53 -13.83 -29.05
C ALA A 243 7.31 -13.74 -30.36
N THR A 244 7.17 -12.64 -31.11
CA THR A 244 7.99 -12.37 -32.31
C THR A 244 9.48 -12.27 -31.98
N PHE A 245 9.85 -11.60 -30.90
CA PHE A 245 11.25 -11.50 -30.45
C PHE A 245 11.82 -12.88 -30.07
N VAL A 246 11.06 -13.69 -29.32
CA VAL A 246 11.44 -15.07 -28.98
C VAL A 246 11.59 -15.93 -30.24
N SER A 247 10.69 -15.74 -31.21
CA SER A 247 10.79 -16.38 -32.52
C SER A 247 12.09 -16.04 -33.23
N GLN A 248 12.46 -14.76 -33.29
CA GLN A 248 13.71 -14.34 -33.92
C GLN A 248 14.95 -14.90 -33.20
N LYS A 249 14.90 -15.02 -31.87
CA LYS A 249 16.02 -15.49 -31.04
C LYS A 249 16.23 -16.99 -31.11
N TYR A 250 15.16 -17.79 -31.04
CA TYR A 250 15.25 -19.25 -30.87
C TYR A 250 14.91 -20.06 -32.13
N PHE A 251 14.20 -19.51 -33.10
CA PHE A 251 13.85 -20.22 -34.33
C PHE A 251 15.07 -20.72 -35.13
N PRO A 252 16.19 -19.97 -35.24
CA PRO A 252 17.37 -20.45 -35.97
C PRO A 252 18.05 -21.68 -35.34
N THR A 253 17.91 -21.87 -34.03
CA THR A 253 18.57 -22.94 -33.27
C THR A 253 17.66 -24.13 -32.97
N THR A 254 16.34 -23.92 -33.02
CA THR A 254 15.32 -24.91 -32.69
C THR A 254 14.89 -25.68 -33.93
N ASN A 255 14.71 -27.00 -33.80
CA ASN A 255 14.14 -27.80 -34.89
C ASN A 255 12.65 -27.45 -35.12
N ARG A 256 12.23 -27.38 -36.38
CA ARG A 256 10.84 -27.06 -36.79
C ARG A 256 9.77 -27.94 -36.12
N ILE A 257 10.06 -29.21 -35.85
CA ILE A 257 9.10 -30.15 -35.23
C ILE A 257 8.74 -29.74 -33.80
N HIS A 258 9.72 -29.20 -33.06
CA HIS A 258 9.56 -28.81 -31.66
C HIS A 258 9.07 -27.37 -31.49
N TRP A 259 8.88 -26.63 -32.59
CA TRP A 259 8.57 -25.21 -32.55
C TRP A 259 7.22 -24.92 -31.88
N ASP A 260 6.19 -25.70 -32.20
CA ASP A 260 4.85 -25.54 -31.60
C ASP A 260 4.90 -25.80 -30.09
N PHE A 261 5.71 -26.76 -29.66
CA PHE A 261 5.94 -27.07 -28.25
C PHE A 261 6.66 -25.93 -27.53
N VAL A 262 7.71 -25.37 -28.13
CA VAL A 262 8.45 -24.22 -27.58
C VAL A 262 7.55 -22.99 -27.46
N MET A 263 6.72 -22.71 -28.46
CA MET A 263 5.79 -21.57 -28.41
C MET A 263 4.67 -21.78 -27.38
N SER A 264 4.20 -23.02 -27.21
CA SER A 264 3.29 -23.39 -26.12
C SER A 264 3.92 -23.13 -24.75
N ALA A 265 5.19 -23.53 -24.56
CA ALA A 265 5.95 -23.25 -23.35
C ALA A 265 6.15 -21.74 -23.11
N PHE A 266 6.38 -20.95 -24.16
CA PHE A 266 6.43 -19.49 -24.07
C PHE A 266 5.09 -18.91 -23.59
N ASN A 267 3.96 -19.38 -24.10
CA ASN A 267 2.64 -18.91 -23.67
C ASN A 267 2.34 -19.26 -22.19
N ASP A 268 2.77 -20.45 -21.72
CA ASP A 268 2.73 -20.77 -20.28
C ASP A 268 3.62 -19.82 -19.47
N ALA A 269 4.86 -19.60 -19.92
CA ALA A 269 5.80 -18.68 -19.28
C ALA A 269 5.22 -17.28 -19.17
N TRP A 270 4.60 -16.80 -20.24
CA TRP A 270 3.96 -15.49 -20.29
C TRP A 270 2.87 -15.37 -19.23
N LYS A 271 1.91 -16.28 -19.26
CA LYS A 271 0.73 -16.25 -18.38
C LYS A 271 1.08 -16.45 -16.90
N ARG A 272 2.02 -17.34 -16.60
CA ARG A 272 2.31 -17.79 -15.23
C ARG A 272 3.42 -16.97 -14.56
N LEU A 273 4.39 -16.48 -15.32
CA LEU A 273 5.62 -15.91 -14.78
C LEU A 273 5.87 -14.48 -15.25
N ILE A 274 5.88 -14.22 -16.56
CA ILE A 274 6.29 -12.93 -17.12
C ILE A 274 5.23 -11.85 -16.89
N ASP A 275 3.96 -12.10 -17.21
CA ASP A 275 2.87 -11.14 -17.01
C ASP A 275 2.71 -10.76 -15.52
N PRO A 276 2.66 -11.70 -14.56
CA PRO A 276 2.63 -11.35 -13.13
C PRO A 276 3.87 -10.57 -12.67
N HIS A 277 5.05 -10.87 -13.21
CA HIS A 277 6.28 -10.14 -12.90
C HIS A 277 6.21 -8.68 -13.38
N LEU A 278 5.80 -8.47 -14.64
CA LEU A 278 5.65 -7.13 -15.23
C LEU A 278 4.59 -6.32 -14.50
N VAL A 279 3.43 -6.92 -14.22
CA VAL A 279 2.34 -6.28 -13.45
C VAL A 279 2.85 -5.85 -12.08
N ARG A 280 3.60 -6.71 -11.37
CA ARG A 280 4.21 -6.35 -10.08
C ARG A 280 5.22 -5.21 -10.24
N SER A 281 6.11 -5.28 -11.23
CA SER A 281 7.12 -4.25 -11.51
C SER A 281 6.47 -2.89 -11.74
N ILE A 282 5.46 -2.82 -12.62
CA ILE A 282 4.69 -1.60 -12.91
C ILE A 282 4.01 -1.08 -11.63
N ARG A 283 3.37 -1.95 -10.85
CA ARG A 283 2.66 -1.56 -9.63
C ARG A 283 3.60 -1.00 -8.56
N THR A 284 4.79 -1.58 -8.42
CA THR A 284 5.84 -1.07 -7.53
C THR A 284 6.32 0.30 -7.98
N LYS A 285 6.68 0.47 -9.27
CA LYS A 285 7.13 1.76 -9.83
C LYS A 285 6.09 2.87 -9.64
N LEU A 286 4.82 2.58 -9.91
CA LEU A 286 3.72 3.54 -9.68
C LEU A 286 3.58 3.93 -8.21
N THR A 287 3.69 2.96 -7.31
CA THR A 287 3.53 3.21 -5.87
C THR A 287 4.69 4.04 -5.34
N THR A 288 5.93 3.70 -5.70
CA THR A 288 7.12 4.48 -5.32
C THR A 288 7.04 5.91 -5.86
N SER A 289 6.77 6.07 -7.16
CA SER A 289 6.64 7.40 -7.77
C SER A 289 5.53 8.24 -7.11
N ALA A 290 4.39 7.63 -6.75
CA ALA A 290 3.31 8.33 -6.08
C ALA A 290 3.66 8.73 -4.63
N GLN A 291 4.42 7.89 -3.93
CA GLN A 291 4.92 8.18 -2.58
C GLN A 291 5.94 9.32 -2.61
N ASP A 292 6.88 9.30 -3.54
CA ASP A 292 7.90 10.33 -3.70
C ASP A 292 7.27 11.69 -4.00
N ALA A 293 6.32 11.75 -4.96
CA ALA A 293 5.59 12.97 -5.27
C ALA A 293 4.79 13.50 -4.06
N SER A 294 4.23 12.61 -3.24
CA SER A 294 3.53 13.00 -2.02
C SER A 294 4.48 13.54 -0.94
N LEU A 295 5.69 12.97 -0.83
CA LEU A 295 6.71 13.43 0.11
C LEU A 295 7.24 14.80 -0.28
N GLU A 296 7.43 15.06 -1.57
CA GLU A 296 7.86 16.36 -2.07
C GLU A 296 6.83 17.45 -1.68
N VAL A 297 5.55 17.24 -2.01
CA VAL A 297 4.47 18.19 -1.66
C VAL A 297 4.36 18.36 -0.14
N PHE A 298 4.49 17.29 0.63
CA PHE A 298 4.47 17.36 2.09
C PHE A 298 5.64 18.17 2.65
N SER A 299 6.84 17.95 2.11
CA SER A 299 8.06 18.66 2.52
C SER A 299 7.98 20.15 2.23
N GLU A 300 7.45 20.53 1.06
CA GLU A 300 7.29 21.94 0.69
C GLU A 300 6.23 22.63 1.55
N ASN A 301 5.11 21.95 1.82
CA ASN A 301 4.09 22.46 2.73
C ASN A 301 4.62 22.64 4.15
N LEU A 302 5.40 21.68 4.66
CA LEU A 302 6.03 21.77 5.96
C LEU A 302 7.06 22.90 6.00
N ARG A 303 7.91 23.02 4.98
CA ARG A 303 8.88 24.10 4.84
C ARG A 303 8.18 25.45 4.87
N ARG A 304 7.10 25.64 4.11
CA ARG A 304 6.31 26.87 4.11
C ARG A 304 5.75 27.19 5.49
N LEU A 305 5.24 26.18 6.20
CA LEU A 305 4.73 26.35 7.57
C LEU A 305 5.84 26.78 8.54
N LEU A 306 7.01 26.16 8.46
CA LEU A 306 8.16 26.48 9.32
C LEU A 306 8.79 27.84 9.00
N MET A 307 8.76 28.25 7.73
CA MET A 307 9.25 29.55 7.26
C MET A 307 8.22 30.67 7.42
N THR A 308 7.06 30.39 8.02
CA THR A 308 6.06 31.41 8.31
C THR A 308 6.66 32.41 9.29
N ALA A 309 6.67 33.69 8.91
CA ALA A 309 7.26 34.74 9.74
C ALA A 309 6.58 34.76 11.12
N PRO A 310 7.35 34.91 12.21
CA PRO A 310 6.76 35.02 13.53
C PRO A 310 5.90 36.29 13.60
N LEU A 311 4.75 36.19 14.28
CA LEU A 311 3.87 37.33 14.51
C LEU A 311 4.62 38.40 15.32
N ARG A 312 4.64 39.63 14.80
CA ARG A 312 5.29 40.80 15.41
C ARG A 312 4.31 41.97 15.42
N ILE A 313 4.54 42.91 16.32
CA ILE A 313 3.84 44.20 16.34
C ILE A 313 4.20 44.95 15.05
N PRO A 314 3.23 45.45 14.26
CA PRO A 314 3.52 46.41 13.21
C PRO A 314 4.11 47.65 13.88
N VAL A 315 5.31 48.06 13.47
CA VAL A 315 5.88 49.32 13.93
C VAL A 315 4.89 50.41 13.51
N LEU A 316 4.13 50.94 14.46
CA LEU A 316 3.43 52.20 14.27
C LEU A 316 4.54 53.22 14.04
N SER A 317 4.73 53.61 12.78
CA SER A 317 5.52 54.79 12.45
C SER A 317 4.84 55.96 13.14
N SER A 318 5.29 56.28 14.34
CA SER A 318 4.97 57.51 15.03
C SER A 318 5.65 58.63 14.26
N ASP A 319 4.98 59.11 13.21
CA ASP A 319 5.30 60.40 12.63
C ASP A 319 4.97 61.47 13.67
N SER A 320 6.01 61.95 14.37
CA SER A 320 6.25 63.37 14.57
C SER A 320 7.55 63.56 15.36
N THR A 321 8.64 63.83 14.65
CA THR A 321 9.58 64.95 14.83
C THR A 321 11.04 64.56 14.53
N VAL A 322 11.66 65.44 13.74
CA VAL A 322 13.09 65.53 13.40
C VAL A 322 13.58 64.59 12.30
N LYS A 323 13.46 65.10 11.06
CA LYS A 323 14.36 64.76 9.95
C LYS A 323 15.79 65.09 10.39
N ASN A 324 16.64 64.07 10.49
CA ASN A 324 18.06 64.21 10.23
C ASN A 324 18.37 63.36 9.01
N ASP A 325 18.53 64.02 7.87
CA ASP A 325 19.04 63.45 6.64
C ASP A 325 20.50 63.05 6.88
N ASN A 326 20.76 61.77 7.22
CA ASN A 326 22.01 61.05 6.93
C ASN A 326 22.08 59.60 7.44
N ASP A 327 21.09 59.09 8.17
CA ASP A 327 21.06 57.66 8.50
C ASP A 327 20.22 56.89 7.47
N ILE A 328 20.92 56.38 6.45
CA ILE A 328 20.41 55.30 5.60
C ILE A 328 19.97 54.19 6.54
N GLY A 329 18.66 53.96 6.61
CA GLY A 329 17.98 53.09 7.56
C GLY A 329 18.71 51.78 7.78
N MET A 330 19.56 51.75 8.82
CA MET A 330 20.02 50.53 9.43
C MET A 330 18.80 49.90 10.08
N ILE A 331 18.19 48.94 9.38
CA ILE A 331 17.35 47.93 10.00
C ILE A 331 18.29 47.15 10.92
N SER A 332 18.45 47.64 12.14
CA SER A 332 19.33 47.05 13.13
C SER A 332 18.92 45.59 13.32
N SER A 333 19.92 44.72 13.22
CA SER A 333 19.89 43.30 13.56
C SER A 333 19.45 43.03 15.01
N ALA A 334 19.19 44.08 15.80
CA ALA A 334 18.49 44.03 17.08
C ALA A 334 16.98 43.68 16.99
N SER A 335 16.49 43.19 15.84
CA SER A 335 15.12 42.68 15.62
C SER A 335 14.80 41.35 16.34
N GLY A 336 15.43 41.12 17.49
CA GLY A 336 15.26 39.97 18.39
C GLY A 336 15.03 40.37 19.85
N ALA A 337 14.74 41.64 20.13
CA ALA A 337 14.45 42.11 21.48
C ALA A 337 13.12 41.50 21.99
N PRO A 338 13.04 41.03 23.25
CA PRO A 338 11.83 40.44 23.82
C PRO A 338 10.59 41.37 23.85
N GLY A 339 10.78 42.67 23.62
CA GLY A 339 9.71 43.68 23.69
C GLY A 339 8.77 43.75 22.48
N ASP A 340 9.12 43.12 21.34
CA ASP A 340 8.32 43.22 20.10
C ASP A 340 7.30 42.09 19.93
N ARG A 341 7.20 41.19 20.93
CA ARG A 341 6.32 40.02 20.90
C ARG A 341 4.99 40.35 21.57
N LEU A 342 3.90 39.89 20.97
CA LEU A 342 2.55 40.08 21.51
C LEU A 342 2.21 38.97 22.52
N PRO A 343 1.43 39.25 23.57
CA PRO A 343 0.71 38.20 24.27
C PRO A 343 -0.28 37.55 23.30
N VAL A 344 -0.40 36.22 23.34
CA VAL A 344 -1.20 35.45 22.38
C VAL A 344 -2.23 34.60 23.10
N ILE A 345 -3.43 34.49 22.54
CA ILE A 345 -4.40 33.47 22.92
C ILE A 345 -4.47 32.44 21.79
N GLY A 346 -4.02 31.23 22.05
CA GLY A 346 -4.16 30.09 21.15
C GLY A 346 -5.53 29.44 21.32
N LEU A 347 -6.21 29.15 20.20
CA LEU A 347 -7.50 28.47 20.17
C LEU A 347 -7.37 27.14 19.42
N ASP A 348 -7.69 26.02 20.06
CA ASP A 348 -7.78 24.70 19.46
C ASP A 348 -9.26 24.29 19.33
N PRO A 349 -9.87 24.46 18.15
CA PRO A 349 -11.30 24.29 17.96
C PRO A 349 -11.70 22.81 18.09
N GLY A 350 -12.69 22.55 18.95
CA GLY A 350 -13.28 21.23 19.13
C GLY A 350 -14.76 21.31 19.46
N TRP A 351 -15.55 20.40 18.89
CA TRP A 351 -17.00 20.37 19.12
C TRP A 351 -17.36 19.49 20.33
N ARG A 352 -17.15 18.17 20.22
CA ARG A 352 -17.50 17.20 21.27
C ARG A 352 -16.75 17.41 22.59
N ASN A 353 -15.53 17.95 22.52
CA ASN A 353 -14.64 18.11 23.67
C ASN A 353 -14.41 19.59 24.02
N GLY A 354 -15.25 20.50 23.49
CA GLY A 354 -15.09 21.95 23.61
C GLY A 354 -13.88 22.51 22.85
N CYS A 355 -13.88 23.83 22.67
CA CYS A 355 -12.76 24.62 22.12
C CYS A 355 -11.77 24.92 23.25
N LYS A 356 -10.53 24.45 23.14
CA LYS A 356 -9.51 24.71 24.16
C LYS A 356 -8.86 26.04 23.89
N TRP A 357 -8.55 26.77 24.94
CA TRP A 357 -7.82 28.01 24.83
C TRP A 357 -6.65 28.04 25.81
N ALA A 358 -5.57 28.69 25.40
CA ALA A 358 -4.41 28.97 26.23
C ALA A 358 -3.97 30.42 26.00
N ALA A 359 -3.82 31.18 27.08
CA ALA A 359 -3.25 32.52 27.04
C ALA A 359 -1.77 32.44 27.40
N CYS A 360 -0.92 33.04 26.57
CA CYS A 360 0.53 33.08 26.75
C CYS A 360 1.04 34.53 26.80
N ASP A 361 2.07 34.76 27.60
CA ASP A 361 2.79 36.03 27.63
C ASP A 361 3.68 36.22 26.38
N PRO A 362 4.29 37.41 26.16
CA PRO A 362 5.22 37.65 25.05
C PRO A 362 6.44 36.72 24.99
N HIS A 363 6.82 36.08 26.10
CA HIS A 363 7.94 35.15 26.17
C HIS A 363 7.54 33.71 25.82
N GLY A 364 6.24 33.44 25.70
CA GLY A 364 5.68 32.11 25.45
C GLY A 364 5.35 31.33 26.71
N ASN A 365 5.40 31.94 27.89
CA ASN A 365 4.96 31.31 29.13
C ASN A 365 3.43 31.25 29.18
N VAL A 366 2.88 30.12 29.60
CA VAL A 366 1.43 29.94 29.75
C VAL A 366 0.94 30.68 31.00
N LEU A 367 -0.01 31.60 30.81
CA LEU A 367 -0.65 32.37 31.88
C LEU A 367 -1.89 31.67 32.41
N SER A 368 -2.74 31.15 31.51
CA SER A 368 -3.98 30.47 31.87
C SER A 368 -4.46 29.59 30.73
N THR A 369 -5.27 28.59 31.06
CA THR A 369 -5.87 27.66 30.09
C THR A 369 -7.31 27.37 30.47
N GLY A 370 -8.11 26.94 29.49
CA GLY A 370 -9.48 26.53 29.75
C GLY A 370 -10.15 25.88 28.55
N ILE A 371 -11.42 25.52 28.75
CA ILE A 371 -12.27 24.96 27.71
C ILE A 371 -13.49 25.85 27.56
N LEU A 372 -13.68 26.40 26.37
CA LEU A 372 -14.85 27.14 25.94
C LEU A 372 -15.81 26.18 25.23
N TRP A 373 -17.08 26.19 25.61
CA TRP A 373 -18.14 25.46 24.90
C TRP A 373 -18.97 26.45 24.09
N PRO A 374 -18.57 26.77 22.85
CA PRO A 374 -19.36 27.68 22.03
C PRO A 374 -20.75 27.08 21.80
N PRO A 375 -21.83 27.88 21.95
CA PRO A 375 -23.18 27.39 21.79
C PRO A 375 -23.38 26.84 20.37
N HIS A 376 -24.05 25.69 20.28
CA HIS A 376 -24.21 24.94 19.03
C HIS A 376 -25.26 25.52 18.07
N THR A 377 -25.95 26.60 18.45
CA THR A 377 -26.95 27.31 17.64
C THR A 377 -26.98 28.80 17.98
N LEU A 378 -27.30 29.64 16.99
CA LEU A 378 -27.65 31.07 17.13
C LEU A 378 -28.92 31.33 17.98
N SER A 379 -29.35 30.37 18.81
CA SER A 379 -30.61 30.39 19.54
C SER A 379 -30.41 30.18 21.04
N ALA A 380 -29.67 31.06 21.72
CA ALA A 380 -29.60 31.03 23.19
C ALA A 380 -29.18 32.35 23.85
N ILE A 381 -29.53 33.51 23.27
CA ILE A 381 -29.54 34.76 24.05
C ILE A 381 -30.86 35.47 23.74
N PRO A 382 -31.93 35.35 24.56
CA PRO A 382 -32.95 36.38 24.54
C PRO A 382 -32.25 37.69 24.89
N PRO A 383 -32.54 38.82 24.21
CA PRO A 383 -31.92 40.08 24.54
C PRO A 383 -32.33 40.42 25.98
N LYS A 384 -31.47 40.12 26.95
CA LYS A 384 -31.57 40.75 28.26
C LYS A 384 -31.35 42.22 27.96
N LYS A 385 -32.45 43.00 27.98
CA LYS A 385 -32.38 44.43 28.24
C LYS A 385 -31.34 44.58 29.34
N LEU A 386 -30.27 45.32 29.05
CA LEU A 386 -29.39 45.82 30.10
C LEU A 386 -30.28 46.63 31.04
N SER A 387 -30.80 46.01 32.09
CA SER A 387 -31.28 46.73 33.25
C SER A 387 -30.02 47.15 33.98
N MET A 388 -29.69 48.44 33.89
CA MET A 388 -28.75 49.07 34.82
C MET A 388 -29.30 48.87 36.23
N GLN A 389 -28.82 47.85 36.92
CA GLN A 389 -28.90 47.78 38.36
C GLN A 389 -27.63 48.44 38.88
N ASN A 390 -27.80 49.69 39.32
CA ASN A 390 -26.83 50.40 40.14
C ASN A 390 -26.77 49.70 41.50
N GLU A 391 -25.78 48.84 41.70
CA GLU A 391 -25.34 48.35 43.02
C GLU A 391 -23.85 48.73 43.16
N PRO A 392 -23.47 49.54 44.15
CA PRO A 392 -22.12 50.06 44.26
C PRO A 392 -21.26 49.11 45.10
N MET A 393 -20.38 48.30 44.50
CA MET A 393 -19.28 47.70 45.24
C MET A 393 -17.98 47.58 44.44
N SER A 394 -16.97 48.24 45.00
CA SER A 394 -15.56 47.87 45.08
C SER A 394 -14.76 47.74 43.77
N ASN A 395 -14.08 48.85 43.47
CA ASN A 395 -12.83 48.97 42.70
C ASN A 395 -12.03 47.66 42.57
N ASN A 396 -12.00 47.12 41.36
CA ASN A 396 -10.89 46.32 40.85
C ASN A 396 -10.46 46.89 39.49
N GLY A 397 -9.58 47.90 39.53
CA GLY A 397 -8.41 48.07 38.66
C GLY A 397 -8.52 48.09 37.13
N LEU A 398 -9.69 47.95 36.49
CA LEU A 398 -9.82 47.95 35.03
C LEU A 398 -10.49 49.21 34.45
N GLY A 399 -11.08 50.06 35.28
CA GLY A 399 -11.78 51.28 34.84
C GLY A 399 -10.88 52.48 34.53
N ALA A 400 -9.59 52.43 34.90
CA ALA A 400 -8.67 53.57 34.71
C ALA A 400 -8.05 53.64 33.30
N LEU A 401 -8.10 52.56 32.50
CA LEU A 401 -7.47 52.51 31.18
C LEU A 401 -8.36 53.01 30.04
N THR A 402 -9.69 53.02 30.22
CA THR A 402 -10.63 53.44 29.17
C THR A 402 -10.87 54.96 29.16
N ALA A 403 -10.53 55.69 30.22
CA ALA A 403 -10.73 57.14 30.33
C ALA A 403 -9.54 57.98 29.80
N ALA A 404 -8.38 57.36 29.52
CA ALA A 404 -7.21 58.07 29.00
C ALA A 404 -7.19 58.22 27.47
N MET A 405 -8.03 57.46 26.73
CA MET A 405 -8.08 57.51 25.25
C MET A 405 -9.14 58.46 24.67
N GLN A 406 -9.89 59.21 25.49
CA GLN A 406 -10.93 60.15 25.02
C GLN A 406 -10.64 61.64 25.32
N ARG A 407 -9.42 62.02 25.70
CA ARG A 407 -9.04 63.44 25.93
C ARG A 407 -8.07 64.04 24.90
N HIS A 408 -7.82 63.36 23.79
CA HIS A 408 -7.13 63.96 22.65
C HIS A 408 -7.91 63.74 21.35
N GLN A 409 -9.02 64.46 21.23
CA GLN A 409 -9.53 65.02 19.98
C GLN A 409 -9.68 66.52 20.17
#